data_AF-A0A3M7QVP3-F1
#
_entry.id   AF-A0A3M7QVP3-F1
#
_cell.length_a   1.000
_cell.length_b   1.000
_cell.length_c   1.000
_cell.angle_alpha   90.00
_cell.angle_beta   90.00
_cell.angle_gamma   90.00
#
_symmetry.space_group_name_H-M   'P 1'
#
loop_
_entity.id
_entity.type
_entity.pdbx_description
1 polymer ?
#
loop_
_entity_poly.entity_id
_entity_poly.type
_entity_poly.pdbx_seq_one_letter_code
_entity_poly.pdbx_strand_id
1 'polypeptide(L)'
;MNGDEDTEIEIEFNQAEFDQAILSALANVQNCSKRSDGFSRNSIENFRRNYASIFKLLEKKGLKATEPNDWMIWLSEQAKNNSNEKVKEIAKTAFNMVMDRTVD
;
A
#
# COMPACT_ATOMS: atom_id res chain seq x y z
N MET A 1 -6.67 -37.11 20.34
CA MET A 1 -7.46 -36.14 19.56
C MET A 1 -6.46 -35.10 19.10
N ASN A 2 -6.23 -35.02 17.79
CA ASN A 2 -5.35 -34.03 17.17
C ASN A 2 -6.03 -32.67 17.32
N GLY A 3 -5.54 -31.85 18.24
CA GLY A 3 -5.80 -30.42 18.20
C GLY A 3 -4.74 -29.85 17.28
N ASP A 4 -5.13 -29.46 16.08
CA ASP A 4 -4.31 -28.63 15.23
C ASP A 4 -3.92 -27.39 16.04
N GLU A 5 -2.67 -27.35 16.50
CA GLU A 5 -2.05 -26.11 16.93
C GLU A 5 -2.05 -25.23 15.68
N ASP A 6 -3.02 -24.33 15.58
CA ASP A 6 -3.00 -23.18 14.68
C ASP A 6 -1.67 -22.48 14.93
N THR A 7 -0.65 -22.92 14.20
CA THR A 7 0.68 -22.36 14.26
C THR A 7 0.50 -21.03 13.56
N GLU A 8 0.19 -19.99 14.34
CA GLU A 8 0.24 -18.62 13.85
C GLU A 8 1.67 -18.42 13.37
N ILE A 9 1.87 -18.56 12.05
CA ILE A 9 3.13 -18.23 11.41
C ILE A 9 3.39 -16.77 11.78
N GLU A 10 4.38 -16.58 12.66
CA GLU A 10 4.84 -15.27 13.07
C GLU A 10 5.56 -14.68 11.86
N ILE A 11 4.83 -13.86 11.09
CA ILE A 11 5.42 -13.20 9.93
C ILE A 11 6.35 -12.12 10.49
N GLU A 12 7.65 -12.30 10.35
CA GLU A 12 8.61 -11.27 10.73
C GLU A 12 8.50 -10.06 9.80
N PHE A 13 8.59 -8.85 10.37
CA PHE A 13 8.55 -7.64 9.57
C PHE A 13 9.89 -7.41 8.88
N ASN A 14 9.91 -7.56 7.55
CA ASN A 14 11.06 -7.26 6.72
C ASN A 14 10.93 -5.85 6.09
N GLN A 15 11.82 -4.93 6.47
CA GLN A 15 11.79 -3.55 5.99
C GLN A 15 11.97 -3.45 4.46
N ALA A 16 12.81 -4.29 3.85
CA ALA A 16 13.04 -4.24 2.40
C ALA A 16 11.81 -4.70 1.61
N GLU A 17 11.12 -5.74 2.09
CA GLU A 17 9.86 -6.19 1.50
C GLU A 17 8.75 -5.16 1.68
N PHE A 18 8.70 -4.51 2.84
CA PHE A 18 7.76 -3.43 3.09
C PHE A 18 8.00 -2.25 2.16
N ASP A 19 9.24 -1.79 2.01
CA ASP A 19 9.62 -0.72 1.07
C ASP A 19 9.21 -1.08 -0.36
N GLN A 20 9.46 -2.32 -0.79
CA GLN A 20 9.08 -2.78 -2.12
C GLN A 20 7.56 -2.81 -2.30
N ALA A 21 6.80 -3.18 -1.28
CA ALA A 21 5.35 -3.12 -1.31
C ALA A 21 4.86 -1.67 -1.47
N ILE A 22 5.40 -0.72 -0.70
CA ILE A 22 5.07 0.71 -0.82
C ILE A 22 5.40 1.24 -2.23
N LEU A 23 6.58 0.89 -2.78
CA LEU A 23 6.96 1.27 -4.15
C LEU A 23 5.99 0.75 -5.20
N SER A 24 5.58 -0.52 -5.11
CA SER A 24 4.62 -1.11 -6.04
C SER A 24 3.24 -0.46 -5.93
N ALA A 25 2.82 -0.10 -4.72
CA ALA A 25 1.54 0.57 -4.54
C ALA A 25 1.56 2.00 -5.11
N LEU A 26 2.66 2.74 -4.91
CA LEU A 26 2.89 4.05 -5.53
C LEU A 26 2.90 3.97 -7.07
N ALA A 27 3.53 2.96 -7.65
CA ALA A 27 3.50 2.74 -9.10
C ALA A 27 2.08 2.45 -9.60
N ASN A 28 1.28 1.71 -8.83
CA ASN A 28 -0.12 1.46 -9.16
C ASN A 28 -0.94 2.76 -9.14
N VAL A 29 -0.73 3.63 -8.14
CA VAL A 29 -1.35 4.97 -8.08
C VAL A 29 -1.01 5.80 -9.33
N GLN A 30 0.27 5.84 -9.74
CA GLN A 30 0.71 6.54 -10.95
C GLN A 30 0.08 5.99 -12.23
N ASN A 31 -0.13 4.68 -12.31
CA ASN A 31 -0.79 4.06 -13.46
C ASN A 31 -2.29 4.35 -13.44
N CYS A 32 -2.91 4.35 -12.27
CA CYS A 32 -4.33 4.67 -12.10
C CYS A 32 -4.63 6.15 -12.40
N SER A 33 -3.72 7.08 -12.07
CA SER A 33 -3.93 8.50 -12.36
C SER A 33 -4.06 8.79 -13.87
N LYS A 34 -3.42 7.97 -14.72
CA LYS A 34 -3.48 8.06 -16.19
C LYS A 34 -4.74 7.45 -16.80
N ARG A 35 -5.57 6.72 -16.02
CA ARG A 35 -6.76 6.00 -16.52
C ARG A 35 -8.04 6.72 -16.15
N SER A 36 -9.08 6.63 -16.98
CA SER A 36 -10.37 7.28 -16.71
C SER A 36 -11.01 6.85 -15.38
N ASP A 37 -10.87 5.58 -15.00
CA ASP A 37 -11.45 4.96 -13.80
C ASP A 37 -10.68 5.20 -12.49
N GLY A 38 -9.47 5.76 -12.57
CA GLY A 38 -8.71 6.20 -11.41
C GLY A 38 -8.32 5.08 -10.44
N PHE A 39 -7.92 5.48 -9.22
CA PHE A 39 -7.58 4.53 -8.15
C PHE A 39 -8.86 4.07 -7.45
N SER A 40 -9.05 2.74 -7.33
CA SER A 40 -10.31 2.15 -6.86
C SER A 40 -10.08 1.00 -5.87
N ARG A 41 -11.17 0.45 -5.32
CA ARG A 41 -11.09 -0.73 -4.42
C ARG A 41 -10.39 -1.92 -5.08
N ASN A 42 -10.58 -2.13 -6.38
CA ASN A 42 -9.88 -3.19 -7.13
C ASN A 42 -8.35 -2.98 -7.11
N SER A 43 -7.89 -1.73 -7.12
CA SER A 43 -6.45 -1.41 -7.00
C SER A 43 -5.89 -1.86 -5.65
N ILE A 44 -6.67 -1.72 -4.57
CA ILE A 44 -6.33 -2.16 -3.21
C ILE A 44 -6.36 -3.69 -3.12
N GLU A 45 -7.37 -4.35 -3.69
CA GLU A 45 -7.47 -5.81 -3.69
C GLU A 45 -6.30 -6.47 -4.43
N ASN A 46 -5.87 -5.89 -5.55
CA ASN A 46 -4.69 -6.37 -6.27
C ASN A 46 -3.42 -6.24 -5.43
N PHE A 47 -3.26 -5.14 -4.69
CA PHE A 47 -2.16 -4.99 -3.74
C PHE A 47 -2.22 -6.06 -2.64
N ARG A 48 -3.40 -6.28 -2.03
CA ARG A 48 -3.62 -7.32 -1.02
C ARG A 48 -3.25 -8.72 -1.53
N ARG A 49 -3.58 -9.05 -2.78
CA ARG A 49 -3.24 -10.34 -3.39
C ARG A 49 -1.74 -10.49 -3.62
N ASN A 50 -1.09 -9.46 -4.15
CA ASN A 50 0.34 -9.51 -4.50
C ASN A 50 1.28 -9.39 -3.29
N TYR A 51 0.82 -8.75 -2.22
CA TYR A 51 1.59 -8.50 -1.00
C TYR A 51 0.86 -9.03 0.25
N ALA A 52 0.28 -10.22 0.16
CA ALA A 52 -0.61 -10.78 1.19
C ALA A 52 0.00 -10.83 2.59
N SER A 53 1.26 -11.25 2.72
CA SER A 53 1.97 -11.30 4.01
C SER A 53 2.15 -9.91 4.62
N ILE A 54 2.57 -8.93 3.82
CA ILE A 54 2.72 -7.53 4.25
C ILE A 54 1.35 -6.95 4.59
N PHE A 55 0.33 -7.20 3.78
CA PHE A 55 -1.03 -6.71 4.05
C PHE A 55 -1.58 -7.28 5.36
N LYS A 56 -1.41 -8.58 5.62
CA LYS A 56 -1.82 -9.22 6.88
C LYS A 56 -1.07 -8.63 8.08
N LEU A 57 0.23 -8.34 7.93
CA LEU A 57 1.01 -7.64 8.95
C LEU A 57 0.49 -6.23 9.23
N LEU A 58 0.12 -5.50 8.19
CA LEU A 58 -0.45 -4.16 8.33
C LEU A 58 -1.83 -4.21 8.99
N GLU A 59 -2.68 -5.17 8.64
CA GLU A 59 -3.96 -5.41 9.32
C GLU A 59 -3.74 -5.69 10.82
N LYS A 60 -2.76 -6.54 11.17
CA LYS A 60 -2.38 -6.80 12.58
C LYS A 60 -1.88 -5.53 13.30
N LYS A 61 -1.21 -4.62 12.57
CA LYS A 61 -0.73 -3.32 13.09
C LYS A 61 -1.80 -2.21 13.05
N GLY A 62 -3.03 -2.53 12.67
CA GLY A 62 -4.17 -1.60 12.74
C GLY A 62 -4.47 -0.83 11.44
N LEU A 63 -3.93 -1.24 10.29
CA LEU A 63 -4.40 -0.72 9.00
C LEU A 63 -5.88 -1.07 8.82
N LYS A 64 -6.72 -0.03 8.69
CA LYS A 64 -8.17 -0.16 8.45
C LYS A 64 -8.61 0.41 7.11
N ALA A 65 -7.70 1.05 6.37
CA ALA A 65 -8.00 1.73 5.13
C ALA A 65 -8.35 0.71 4.03
N THR A 66 -9.65 0.58 3.78
CA THR A 66 -10.21 -0.28 2.72
C THR A 66 -10.86 0.53 1.60
N GLU A 67 -11.07 1.83 1.84
CA GLU A 67 -11.57 2.78 0.86
C GLU A 67 -10.43 3.50 0.13
N PRO A 68 -10.58 3.83 -1.16
CA PRO A 68 -9.54 4.48 -1.96
C PRO A 68 -8.91 5.72 -1.30
N ASN A 69 -9.72 6.63 -0.76
CA ASN A 69 -9.22 7.86 -0.16
C ASN A 69 -8.42 7.61 1.11
N ASP A 70 -8.95 6.80 2.03
CA ASP A 70 -8.26 6.44 3.27
C ASP A 70 -6.95 5.71 2.98
N TRP A 71 -6.97 4.86 1.94
CA TRP A 71 -5.81 4.10 1.52
C TRP A 71 -4.73 5.04 0.98
N MET A 72 -5.11 6.04 0.19
CA MET A 72 -4.20 7.07 -0.33
C MET A 72 -3.59 7.92 0.78
N ILE A 73 -4.37 8.30 1.80
CA ILE A 73 -3.87 9.00 2.99
C ILE A 73 -2.85 8.13 3.71
N TRP A 74 -3.21 6.88 3.99
CA TRP A 74 -2.31 5.93 4.66
C TRP A 74 -0.99 5.75 3.89
N LEU A 75 -1.05 5.54 2.57
CA LEU A 75 0.15 5.37 1.76
C LEU A 75 1.05 6.61 1.81
N SER A 76 0.44 7.80 1.81
CA SER A 76 1.17 9.06 1.95
C SER A 76 1.92 9.15 3.28
N GLU A 77 1.28 8.77 4.38
CA GLU A 77 1.90 8.73 5.70
C GLU A 77 3.04 7.71 5.77
N GLN A 78 2.84 6.52 5.21
CA GLN A 78 3.90 5.49 5.17
C GLN A 78 5.10 5.97 4.36
N ALA A 79 4.87 6.55 3.18
CA ALA A 79 5.95 7.03 2.34
C ALA A 79 6.71 8.19 2.99
N LYS A 80 6.01 9.11 3.67
CA LYS A 80 6.62 10.24 4.38
C LYS A 80 7.53 9.79 5.53
N ASN A 81 7.11 8.77 6.26
CA ASN A 81 7.82 8.24 7.43
C ASN A 81 8.86 7.17 7.07
N ASN A 82 8.94 6.74 5.81
CA ASN A 82 9.87 5.72 5.38
C ASN A 82 11.32 6.24 5.44
N SER A 83 12.29 5.42 5.84
CA SER A 83 13.72 5.80 5.86
C SER A 83 14.37 5.78 4.46
N ASN A 84 13.72 5.17 3.48
CA ASN A 84 14.20 5.02 2.12
C ASN A 84 13.85 6.26 1.27
N GLU A 85 14.87 7.04 0.90
CA GLU A 85 14.68 8.29 0.14
C GLU A 85 14.02 8.04 -1.23
N LYS A 86 14.28 6.90 -1.87
CA LYS A 86 13.64 6.55 -3.14
C LYS A 86 12.12 6.42 -3.00
N VAL A 87 11.65 5.88 -1.88
CA VAL A 87 10.21 5.80 -1.56
C VAL A 87 9.61 7.20 -1.47
N LYS A 88 10.28 8.12 -0.76
CA LYS A 88 9.82 9.51 -0.62
C LYS A 88 9.75 10.26 -1.96
N GLU A 89 10.76 10.10 -2.80
CA GLU A 89 10.82 10.75 -4.12
C GLU A 89 9.71 10.28 -5.06
N ILE A 90 9.51 8.96 -5.14
CA ILE A 90 8.46 8.37 -5.96
C ILE A 90 7.08 8.77 -5.42
N ALA A 91 6.91 8.85 -4.10
CA ALA A 91 5.67 9.28 -3.48
C ALA A 91 5.27 10.71 -3.86
N LYS A 92 6.21 11.66 -3.82
CA LYS A 92 5.96 13.05 -4.27
C LYS A 92 5.44 13.07 -5.70
N THR A 93 6.10 12.34 -6.59
CA THR A 93 5.69 12.26 -8.01
C THR A 93 4.30 11.64 -8.15
N ALA A 94 4.02 10.54 -7.46
CA ALA A 94 2.75 9.83 -7.55
C ALA A 94 1.56 10.69 -7.07
N PHE A 95 1.71 11.37 -5.93
CA PHE A 95 0.62 12.17 -5.36
C PHE A 95 0.38 13.49 -6.10
N ASN A 96 1.42 14.12 -6.66
CA ASN A 96 1.24 15.31 -7.50
C ASN A 96 0.35 15.01 -8.72
N MET A 97 0.54 13.85 -9.38
CA MET A 97 -0.29 13.44 -10.52
C MET A 97 -1.77 13.22 -10.15
N VAL A 98 -2.06 12.89 -8.90
CA VAL A 98 -3.43 12.74 -8.41
C VAL A 98 -4.06 14.11 -8.17
N MET A 99 -3.30 15.03 -7.57
CA MET A 99 -3.74 16.41 -7.32
C MET A 99 -4.03 17.15 -8.63
N ASP A 100 -3.16 17.04 -9.64
CA ASP A 100 -3.34 17.70 -10.95
C ASP A 100 -4.69 17.33 -11.59
N ARG A 101 -5.19 16.11 -11.34
CA ARG A 101 -6.46 15.62 -11.90
C ARG A 101 -7.70 16.07 -11.13
N THR A 102 -7.54 16.57 -9.91
CA THR A 102 -8.65 17.12 -9.11
C THR A 102 -8.94 18.59 -9.42
N VAL A 103 -8.10 19.23 -10.24
CA VAL A 103 -8.20 20.65 -10.61
C VAL A 103 -8.80 20.88 -12.00
N ASP A 104 -9.12 19.79 -12.74
CA ASP A 104 -9.86 19.78 -14.01
C ASP A 104 -11.37 19.58 -13.78
#